data_AF-A0A3M2CI69-F1
#
_entry.id   AF-A0A3M2CI69-F1
#
_cell.length_a   1.000
_cell.length_b   1.000
_cell.length_c   1.000
_cell.angle_alpha   90.00
_cell.angle_beta   90.00
_cell.angle_gamma   90.00
#
_symmetry.space_group_name_H-M   'P 1'
#
loop_
_entity.id
_entity.type
_entity.pdbx_description
1 polymer ?
#
loop_
_entity_poly.entity_id
_entity_poly.type
_entity_poly.pdbx_seq_one_letter_code
_entity_poly.pdbx_strand_id
1 'polypeptide(L)'
;MVRASDACTGAACVALSSQIHRRRAGHWPQAIDELVPKLAPAAPEDPSDPEHPLRLAVREGRLIIYSVGTDGDDDRATPPAVGRTEDARDLMKRFAGLGVLPIANDPVSDGDWILYPPTD
;
A
#
# COMPACT_ATOMS: atom_id res chain seq x y z
N MET A 1 5.14 -13.52 9.90
CA MET A 1 4.18 -12.41 10.09
C MET A 1 4.99 -11.16 10.41
N VAL A 2 5.50 -10.49 9.38
CA VAL A 2 6.13 -9.17 9.51
C VAL A 2 5.02 -8.22 9.94
N ARG A 3 5.23 -7.44 11.00
CA ARG A 3 4.19 -6.58 11.56
C ARG A 3 4.12 -5.31 10.70
N ALA A 4 2.92 -4.79 10.44
CA ALA A 4 2.68 -3.54 9.70
C ALA A 4 3.56 -2.34 10.15
N SER A 5 4.09 -2.37 11.38
CA SER A 5 5.07 -1.41 11.90
C SER A 5 6.36 -1.29 11.08
N ASP A 6 6.86 -2.39 10.50
CA ASP A 6 8.12 -2.39 9.75
C ASP A 6 7.92 -1.76 8.36
N ALA A 7 6.74 -1.98 7.75
CA ALA A 7 6.32 -1.40 6.48
C ALA A 7 6.23 0.13 6.54
N CYS A 8 5.59 0.67 7.58
CA CYS A 8 5.46 2.12 7.78
C CYS A 8 6.83 2.78 7.98
N THR A 9 7.74 2.10 8.70
CA THR A 9 9.11 2.58 8.89
C THR A 9 9.88 2.61 7.57
N GLY A 10 9.77 1.53 6.76
CA GLY A 10 10.33 1.45 5.42
C GLY A 10 9.80 2.55 4.50
N ALA A 11 8.49 2.75 4.46
CA ALA A 11 7.83 3.78 3.66
C ALA A 11 8.28 5.20 4.07
N ALA A 12 8.43 5.48 5.37
CA ALA A 12 8.94 6.77 5.85
C ALA A 12 10.40 7.01 5.39
N CYS A 13 11.26 5.99 5.48
CA CYS A 13 12.64 6.05 4.97
C CYS A 13 12.69 6.33 3.47
N VAL A 14 11.85 5.63 2.69
CA VAL A 14 11.75 5.81 1.23
C VAL A 14 11.22 7.20 0.88
N ALA A 15 10.22 7.69 1.60
CA ALA A 15 9.67 9.04 1.41
C ALA A 15 10.76 10.11 1.62
N LEU A 16 11.48 10.06 2.74
CA LEU A 16 12.56 11.00 3.03
C LEU A 16 13.68 10.92 2.00
N SER A 17 14.10 9.71 1.65
CA SER A 17 15.14 9.47 0.64
C SER A 17 14.73 10.04 -0.72
N SER A 18 13.48 9.83 -1.13
CA SER A 18 12.93 10.34 -2.39
C SER A 18 12.87 11.86 -2.42
N GLN A 19 12.57 12.51 -1.29
CA GLN A 19 12.62 13.97 -1.20
C GLN A 19 14.04 14.52 -1.40
N ILE A 20 15.04 13.85 -0.81
CA ILE A 20 16.44 14.22 -0.99
C ILE A 20 16.87 13.99 -2.44
N HIS A 21 16.53 12.84 -3.02
CA HIS A 21 16.79 12.53 -4.43
C HIS A 21 16.21 13.63 -5.33
N ARG A 22 14.93 13.98 -5.15
CA ARG A 22 14.27 15.03 -5.94
C ARG A 22 14.98 16.38 -5.86
N ARG A 23 15.44 16.78 -4.69
CA ARG A 23 16.18 18.05 -4.52
C ARG A 23 17.54 18.04 -5.21
N ARG A 24 18.17 16.86 -5.35
CA ARG A 24 19.50 16.72 -5.96
C ARG A 24 19.43 16.52 -7.48
N ALA A 25 18.51 15.70 -7.96
CA ALA A 25 18.38 15.31 -9.36
C ALA A 25 17.34 16.14 -10.14
N GLY A 26 16.43 16.84 -9.45
CA GLY A 26 15.35 17.62 -10.06
C GLY A 26 14.12 16.80 -10.46
N HIS A 27 14.13 15.48 -10.28
CA HIS A 27 13.00 14.59 -10.55
C HIS A 27 12.80 13.59 -9.40
N TRP A 28 11.62 12.98 -9.29
CA TRP A 28 11.43 11.85 -8.38
C TRP A 28 12.23 10.62 -8.84
N PRO A 29 12.66 9.72 -7.93
CA PRO A 29 13.21 8.44 -8.32
C PRO A 29 12.16 7.61 -9.09
N GLN A 30 12.58 6.82 -10.07
CA GLN A 30 11.69 5.90 -10.79
C GLN A 30 11.63 4.52 -10.10
N ALA A 31 12.66 4.16 -9.33
CA ALA A 31 12.74 2.92 -8.57
C ALA A 31 13.44 3.12 -7.21
N ILE A 32 13.18 2.21 -6.27
CA ILE A 32 13.86 2.23 -4.96
C ILE A 32 15.37 2.07 -5.07
N ASP A 33 15.86 1.37 -6.10
CA ASP A 33 17.29 1.16 -6.34
C ASP A 33 18.06 2.48 -6.55
N GLU A 34 17.41 3.55 -7.01
CA GLU A 34 18.01 4.87 -7.13
C GLU A 34 18.27 5.56 -5.78
N LEU A 35 17.65 5.04 -4.72
CA LEU A 35 17.81 5.53 -3.35
C LEU A 35 18.90 4.75 -2.60
N VAL A 36 19.21 3.53 -3.02
CA VAL A 36 20.14 2.63 -2.34
C VAL A 36 21.52 2.68 -3.03
N PRO A 37 22.63 2.49 -2.29
CA PRO A 37 22.75 2.56 -0.83
C PRO A 37 22.92 4.01 -0.32
N LYS A 38 22.83 5.01 -1.21
CA LYS A 38 23.28 6.39 -0.93
C LYS A 38 22.35 7.18 0.00
N LEU A 39 21.05 6.94 -0.08
CA LEU A 39 20.01 7.67 0.65
C LEU A 39 19.25 6.76 1.61
N ALA A 40 19.12 5.48 1.28
CA ALA A 40 18.61 4.42 2.16
C ALA A 40 19.64 3.28 2.25
N PRO A 41 19.79 2.62 3.42
CA PRO A 41 20.77 1.56 3.62
C PRO A 41 20.43 0.29 2.83
N ALA A 42 19.15 0.00 2.65
CA ALA A 42 18.62 -1.12 1.88
C ALA A 42 17.22 -0.76 1.35
N ALA A 43 16.76 -1.50 0.34
CA ALA A 43 15.39 -1.42 -0.13
C ALA A 43 14.46 -2.11 0.90
N PRO A 44 13.43 -1.42 1.42
CA PRO A 44 12.48 -2.06 2.32
C PRO A 44 11.59 -3.04 1.54
N GLU A 45 11.45 -4.25 2.08
CA GLU A 45 10.57 -5.30 1.57
C GLU A 45 9.09 -4.86 1.63
N ASP A 46 8.31 -5.33 0.68
CA ASP A 46 6.85 -5.24 0.71
C ASP A 46 6.29 -6.34 1.64
N PRO A 47 5.52 -6.01 2.70
CA PRO A 47 4.95 -7.01 3.61
C PRO A 47 4.04 -8.03 2.93
N SER A 48 3.40 -7.64 1.83
CA SER A 48 2.48 -8.48 1.07
C SER A 48 3.18 -9.25 -0.05
N ASP A 49 4.37 -8.79 -0.45
CA ASP A 49 5.21 -9.38 -1.49
C ASP A 49 6.69 -9.36 -1.05
N PRO A 50 7.10 -10.23 -0.10
CA PRO A 50 8.42 -10.15 0.53
C PRO A 50 9.61 -10.35 -0.42
N GLU A 51 9.36 -10.87 -1.64
CA GLU A 51 10.39 -11.03 -2.67
C GLU A 51 10.70 -9.70 -3.37
N HIS A 52 9.80 -8.72 -3.28
CA HIS A 52 9.92 -7.43 -3.94
C HIS A 52 9.92 -6.27 -2.91
N PRO A 53 10.60 -5.16 -3.21
CA PRO A 53 10.54 -4.00 -2.35
C PRO A 53 9.23 -3.24 -2.53
N LEU A 54 8.96 -2.30 -1.61
CA LEU A 54 7.89 -1.32 -1.78
C LEU A 54 7.94 -0.63 -3.15
N ARG A 55 6.78 -0.28 -3.70
CA ARG A 55 6.67 0.28 -5.05
C ARG A 55 6.47 1.79 -5.01
N LEU A 56 6.93 2.44 -6.09
CA LEU A 56 6.85 3.88 -6.28
C LEU A 56 5.94 4.21 -7.46
N ALA A 57 5.11 5.24 -7.29
CA ALA A 57 4.40 5.87 -8.39
C ALA A 57 4.50 7.39 -8.26
N VAL A 58 4.46 8.08 -9.40
CA VAL A 58 4.34 9.54 -9.42
C VAL A 58 3.04 9.88 -10.12
N ARG A 59 2.08 10.43 -9.37
CA ARG A 59 0.80 10.89 -9.91
C ARG A 59 0.65 12.38 -9.63
N GLU A 60 0.34 13.16 -10.66
CA GLU A 60 0.16 14.62 -10.55
C GLU A 60 1.36 15.34 -9.89
N GLY A 61 2.58 14.87 -10.17
CA GLY A 61 3.81 15.42 -9.59
C GLY A 61 4.06 15.06 -8.12
N ARG A 62 3.22 14.20 -7.53
CA ARG A 62 3.35 13.72 -6.15
C ARG A 62 3.84 12.28 -6.14
N LEU A 63 4.75 12.00 -5.21
CA LEU A 63 5.24 10.66 -4.95
C LEU A 63 4.18 9.87 -4.16
N ILE A 64 3.94 8.64 -4.60
CA ILE A 64 3.14 7.64 -3.92
C ILE A 64 4.04 6.45 -3.63
N ILE A 65 3.99 5.95 -2.40
CA ILE A 65 4.67 4.72 -1.97
C ILE A 65 3.59 3.75 -1.53
N TYR A 66 3.64 2.53 -2.06
CA TYR A 66 2.59 1.55 -1.85
C TYR A 66 3.13 0.12 -1.76
N SER A 67 2.29 -0.74 -1.20
CA SER A 67 2.41 -2.20 -1.24
C SER A 67 1.33 -2.73 -2.16
N VAL A 68 1.57 -3.88 -2.80
CA VAL A 68 0.56 -4.55 -3.65
C VAL A 68 -0.68 -5.01 -2.90
N GLY A 69 -0.68 -4.97 -1.56
CA GLY A 69 -1.82 -5.44 -0.80
C GLY A 69 -1.98 -6.97 -0.83
N THR A 70 -3.03 -7.47 -0.19
CA THR A 70 -3.20 -8.90 0.11
C THR A 70 -3.66 -9.77 -1.07
N ASP A 71 -4.13 -9.17 -2.16
CA ASP A 71 -4.44 -9.87 -3.41
C ASP A 71 -3.17 -10.22 -4.20
N GLY A 72 -2.10 -9.44 -4.02
CA GLY A 72 -0.82 -9.60 -4.73
C GLY A 72 -0.85 -9.05 -6.16
N ASP A 73 -1.93 -8.39 -6.56
CA ASP A 73 -2.10 -7.80 -7.88
C ASP A 73 -1.66 -6.32 -7.83
N ASP A 74 -0.85 -5.89 -8.80
CA ASP A 74 -0.38 -4.50 -8.87
C ASP A 74 -1.38 -3.60 -9.58
N ASP A 75 -2.14 -2.84 -8.80
CA ASP A 75 -3.10 -1.87 -9.31
C ASP A 75 -2.51 -0.48 -9.53
N ARG A 76 -1.18 -0.39 -9.60
CA ARG A 76 -0.37 0.78 -9.96
C ARG A 76 -0.52 1.95 -9.00
N ALA A 77 -0.57 1.68 -7.71
CA ALA A 77 -0.92 2.61 -6.63
C ALA A 77 -2.39 3.05 -6.66
N THR A 78 -3.30 2.14 -6.96
CA THR A 78 -4.74 2.39 -6.84
C THR A 78 -5.20 1.87 -5.49
N PRO A 79 -5.65 2.75 -4.58
CA PRO A 79 -6.12 2.28 -3.28
C PRO A 79 -7.31 1.36 -3.48
N PRO A 80 -7.53 0.42 -2.56
CA PRO A 80 -8.66 -0.46 -2.69
C PRO A 80 -9.93 0.34 -2.86
N ALA A 81 -10.77 -0.12 -3.80
CA ALA A 81 -12.10 0.44 -3.89
C ALA A 81 -12.71 0.28 -2.50
N VAL A 82 -12.93 1.39 -1.80
CA VAL A 82 -13.87 1.41 -0.69
C VAL A 82 -15.22 1.20 -1.37
N GLY A 83 -15.48 -0.03 -1.77
CA GLY A 83 -16.82 -0.51 -1.96
C GLY A 83 -17.51 -0.07 -0.69
N ARG A 84 -18.61 0.66 -0.84
CA ARG A 84 -19.73 0.40 0.04
C ARG A 84 -19.85 -1.11 0.07
N THR A 85 -19.25 -1.73 1.08
CA THR A 85 -19.80 -2.96 1.63
C THR A 85 -21.28 -2.64 1.65
N GLU A 86 -22.09 -3.43 0.94
CA GLU A 86 -23.52 -3.43 1.23
C GLU A 86 -23.58 -3.38 2.75
N ASP A 87 -24.06 -2.25 3.31
CA ASP A 87 -23.82 -1.88 4.71
C ASP A 87 -23.88 -3.17 5.52
N ALA A 88 -22.93 -3.49 6.40
CA ALA A 88 -22.98 -4.76 7.15
C ALA A 88 -24.38 -5.01 7.78
N ARG A 89 -25.14 -3.92 7.98
CA ARG A 89 -26.57 -3.85 8.26
C ARG A 89 -27.50 -4.47 7.20
N ASP A 90 -27.35 -4.18 5.91
CA ASP A 90 -28.09 -4.76 4.80
C ASP A 90 -27.74 -6.24 4.56
N LEU A 91 -26.47 -6.62 4.70
CA LEU A 91 -26.05 -8.02 4.75
C LEU A 91 -26.70 -8.74 5.96
N MET A 92 -26.68 -8.13 7.15
CA MET A 92 -27.38 -8.66 8.33
C MET A 92 -28.88 -8.81 8.10
N LYS A 93 -29.55 -7.84 7.47
CA LYS A 93 -31.00 -7.94 7.17
C LYS A 93 -31.32 -9.10 6.25
N ARG A 94 -30.46 -9.39 5.26
CA ARG A 94 -30.66 -10.48 4.30
C ARG A 94 -30.47 -11.86 4.92
N PHE A 95 -29.54 -12.00 5.88
CA PHE A 95 -29.21 -13.30 6.48
C PHE A 95 -29.78 -13.54 7.89
N ALA A 96 -30.40 -12.54 8.52
CA ALA A 96 -31.04 -12.67 9.84
C ALA A 96 -32.11 -13.77 9.92
N GLY A 97 -32.69 -14.18 8.79
CA GLY A 97 -33.66 -15.29 8.73
C GLY A 97 -33.06 -16.68 8.57
N LEU A 98 -31.76 -16.81 8.29
CA LEU A 98 -31.11 -18.07 7.90
C LEU A 98 -30.20 -18.67 9.00
N GLY A 99 -29.99 -17.97 10.12
CA GLY A 99 -29.17 -18.47 11.23
C GLY A 99 -27.67 -18.66 10.90
N VAL A 100 -27.24 -18.20 9.73
CA VAL A 100 -25.85 -18.21 9.28
C VAL A 100 -25.32 -16.80 9.43
N LEU A 101 -24.42 -16.58 10.40
CA LEU A 101 -23.58 -15.39 10.35
C LEU A 101 -22.65 -15.55 9.15
N PRO A 102 -22.63 -14.61 8.19
CA PRO A 102 -21.51 -14.56 7.28
C PRO A 102 -20.28 -14.34 8.15
N ILE A 103 -19.43 -15.37 8.23
CA ILE A 103 -18.00 -15.12 8.40
C ILE A 103 -17.69 -14.25 7.20
N ALA A 104 -17.59 -12.95 7.44
CA ALA A 104 -16.99 -12.05 6.49
C ALA A 104 -15.57 -12.58 6.33
N ASN A 105 -15.38 -13.47 5.36
CA ASN A 105 -14.21 -13.34 4.52
C ASN A 105 -14.30 -11.89 4.08
N ASP A 106 -13.49 -11.01 4.69
CA ASP A 106 -13.32 -9.66 4.17
C ASP A 106 -13.16 -9.86 2.66
N PRO A 107 -14.06 -9.30 1.84
CA PRO A 107 -13.87 -9.37 0.41
C PRO A 107 -12.46 -8.83 0.22
N VAL A 108 -11.57 -9.69 -0.28
CA VAL A 108 -10.16 -9.37 -0.55
C VAL A 108 -10.17 -7.97 -1.11
N SER A 109 -9.62 -7.04 -0.33
CA SER A 109 -9.75 -5.62 -0.57
C SER A 109 -8.94 -5.32 -1.82
N ASP A 110 -9.57 -5.48 -2.98
CA ASP A 110 -9.02 -5.32 -4.33
C ASP A 110 -8.36 -3.95 -4.45
N GLY A 111 -7.02 -3.91 -4.34
CA GLY A 111 -6.21 -2.71 -4.48
C GLY A 111 -5.00 -2.58 -3.54
N ASP A 112 -4.11 -1.68 -3.95
CA ASP A 112 -2.82 -1.40 -3.32
C ASP A 112 -2.94 -0.68 -1.98
N TRP A 113 -2.08 -1.02 -1.03
CA TRP A 113 -1.98 -0.32 0.24
C TRP A 113 -1.11 0.93 0.09
N ILE A 114 -1.73 2.10 0.13
CA ILE A 114 -1.02 3.39 0.07
C ILE A 114 -0.38 3.69 1.42
N LEU A 115 0.96 3.70 1.46
CA LEU A 115 1.74 3.96 2.66
C LEU A 115 2.19 5.43 2.76
N TYR A 116 2.31 6.11 1.63
CA TYR A 116 2.64 7.54 1.57
C TYR A 116 2.06 8.24 0.32
N PRO A 117 1.49 9.44 0.46
CA PRO A 117 1.01 10.00 1.72
C PRO A 117 -0.07 9.07 2.33
N PRO A 118 -0.19 8.96 3.66
CA PRO A 118 -1.23 8.15 4.25
C PRO A 118 -2.60 8.69 3.80
N THR A 119 -3.47 7.79 3.37
CA THR A 119 -4.87 8.08 3.04
C THR A 119 -5.72 7.88 4.29
N ASP A 120 -6.70 8.76 4.52
CA ASP A 120 -7.64 8.71 5.65
C ASP A 120 -8.62 7.52 5.56
#